data_AF-A0A6V7I4Z6-F1
#
_entry.id   AF-A0A6V7I4Z6-F1
#
_cell.length_a   1.000
_cell.length_b   1.000
_cell.length_c   1.000
_cell.angle_alpha   90.00
_cell.angle_beta   90.00
_cell.angle_gamma   90.00
#
_symmetry.space_group_name_H-M   'P 1'
#
loop_
_entity.id
_entity.type
_entity.pdbx_description
1 polymer ?
#
loop_
_entity_poly.entity_id
_entity_poly.type
_entity_poly.pdbx_seq_one_letter_code
_entity_poly.pdbx_strand_id
1 'polypeptide(L)'
;IFSRLKEEYPKFRHKIVAIEGDCGLPNLGMSDTDCQTIIRDVSIVFHVAATLSFDEKLKLAVSINIQGLKQMIHMSKQMQNLKSFVHVSTAYAYCTHDKIEEKFYTPPIEADKLVTIVDCMDDTLSEKMTPHLLGKWPNTYAYTKAVAENVVEKEADNLPIGVFRPAI
;
A
#
# COMPACT_ATOMS: atom_id res chain seq x y z
N ILE A 1 -19.22 -7.71 -17.07
CA ILE A 1 -18.35 -6.52 -16.97
C ILE A 1 -17.47 -6.33 -18.22
N PHE A 2 -16.65 -7.30 -18.65
CA PHE A 2 -15.68 -7.07 -19.75
C PHE A 2 -16.16 -7.39 -21.19
N SER A 3 -17.46 -7.62 -21.45
CA SER A 3 -17.94 -8.02 -22.79
C SER A 3 -17.62 -6.98 -23.86
N ARG A 4 -17.93 -5.71 -23.58
CA ARG A 4 -17.64 -4.57 -24.48
C ARG A 4 -16.15 -4.43 -24.82
N LEU A 5 -15.25 -4.61 -23.85
CA LEU A 5 -13.79 -4.58 -24.08
C LEU A 5 -13.35 -5.69 -25.04
N LYS A 6 -13.91 -6.90 -24.90
CA LYS A 6 -13.58 -8.04 -25.77
C LYS A 6 -14.07 -7.80 -27.21
N GLU A 7 -15.21 -7.15 -27.37
CA GLU A 7 -15.79 -6.81 -28.67
C GLU A 7 -15.04 -5.67 -29.36
N GLU A 8 -14.80 -4.55 -28.66
CA GLU A 8 -14.15 -3.37 -29.25
C GLU A 8 -12.63 -3.54 -29.40
N TYR A 9 -11.98 -4.30 -28.52
CA TYR A 9 -10.52 -4.50 -28.51
C TYR A 9 -10.14 -5.98 -28.32
N PRO A 10 -10.35 -6.85 -29.33
CA PRO A 10 -10.15 -8.30 -29.18
C PRO A 10 -8.70 -8.69 -28.79
N LYS A 11 -7.71 -7.84 -29.11
CA LYS A 11 -6.29 -8.03 -28.78
C LYS A 11 -5.86 -7.37 -27.46
N PHE A 12 -6.77 -6.90 -26.60
CA PHE A 12 -6.43 -6.19 -25.36
C PHE A 12 -5.42 -6.94 -24.47
N ARG A 13 -5.47 -8.28 -24.48
CA ARG A 13 -4.56 -9.15 -23.72
C ARG A 13 -3.08 -8.96 -24.08
N HIS A 14 -2.77 -8.56 -25.31
CA HIS A 14 -1.39 -8.29 -25.72
C HIS A 14 -0.80 -7.04 -25.05
N LYS A 15 -1.63 -6.21 -24.41
CA LYS A 15 -1.21 -5.05 -23.61
C LYS A 15 -1.04 -5.39 -22.13
N ILE A 16 -1.30 -6.64 -21.73
CA ILE A 16 -1.25 -7.09 -20.35
C ILE A 16 -0.04 -8.01 -20.20
N VAL A 17 0.87 -7.63 -19.32
CA VAL A 17 1.98 -8.48 -18.87
C VAL A 17 1.71 -8.77 -17.40
N ALA A 18 1.54 -10.04 -17.07
CA ALA A 18 1.40 -10.48 -15.69
C ALA A 18 2.79 -10.70 -15.10
N ILE A 19 2.99 -10.20 -13.88
CA ILE A 19 4.21 -10.39 -13.09
C ILE A 19 3.76 -11.08 -11.80
N GLU A 20 4.42 -12.18 -11.46
CA GLU A 20 4.19 -12.87 -10.19
C GLU A 20 4.79 -12.06 -9.04
N GLY A 21 4.06 -11.92 -7.94
CA GLY A 21 4.51 -11.18 -6.77
C GLY A 21 3.52 -11.24 -5.61
N ASP A 22 4.02 -10.90 -4.43
CA ASP A 22 3.28 -10.79 -3.17
C ASP A 22 3.84 -9.62 -2.35
N CYS A 23 3.00 -8.62 -2.07
CA CYS A 23 3.39 -7.43 -1.30
C CYS A 23 3.79 -7.74 0.15
N GLY A 24 3.42 -8.91 0.67
CA GLY A 24 3.83 -9.38 2.00
C GLY A 24 5.21 -10.04 2.04
N LEU A 25 5.87 -10.20 0.89
CA LEU A 25 7.19 -10.82 0.76
C LEU A 25 8.29 -9.78 0.48
N PRO A 26 9.56 -10.12 0.76
CA PRO A 26 10.70 -9.33 0.31
C PRO A 26 10.72 -9.18 -1.21
N ASN A 27 11.20 -8.02 -1.70
CA ASN A 27 11.18 -7.62 -3.10
C ASN A 27 9.79 -7.74 -3.75
N LEU A 28 8.73 -7.61 -2.94
CA LEU A 28 7.35 -7.80 -3.35
C LEU A 28 7.09 -9.18 -3.97
N GLY A 29 7.87 -10.20 -3.59
CA GLY A 29 7.77 -11.56 -4.12
C GLY A 29 8.11 -11.70 -5.60
N MET A 30 8.66 -10.65 -6.23
CA MET A 30 8.98 -10.65 -7.65
C MET A 30 10.38 -11.20 -7.90
N SER A 31 10.59 -11.76 -9.09
CA SER A 31 11.93 -12.14 -9.54
C SER A 31 12.80 -10.91 -9.77
N ASP A 32 14.13 -11.05 -9.66
CA ASP A 32 15.06 -9.97 -9.99
C ASP A 32 14.88 -9.50 -11.45
N THR A 33 14.60 -10.42 -12.36
CA THR A 33 14.33 -10.12 -13.77
C THR A 33 13.08 -9.25 -13.97
N ASP A 34 12.02 -9.51 -13.22
CA ASP A 34 10.80 -8.71 -13.29
C ASP A 34 10.99 -7.35 -12.63
N CYS A 35 11.70 -7.29 -11.49
CA CYS A 35 12.07 -6.04 -10.85
C CYS A 35 12.83 -5.12 -11.81
N GLN A 36 13.83 -5.64 -12.52
CA GLN A 36 14.60 -4.87 -13.51
C GLN A 36 13.73 -4.42 -14.69
N THR A 37 12.81 -5.27 -15.14
CA THR A 37 11.86 -4.90 -16.20
C THR A 37 10.96 -3.75 -15.77
N ILE A 38 10.39 -3.82 -14.55
CA ILE A 38 9.57 -2.76 -13.97
C ILE A 38 10.35 -1.46 -13.84
N ILE A 39 11.56 -1.52 -13.27
CA ILE A 39 12.43 -0.35 -13.07
C ILE A 39 12.73 0.36 -14.40
N ARG A 40 12.97 -0.42 -15.46
CA ARG A 40 13.30 0.12 -16.79
C ARG A 40 12.07 0.70 -17.51
N ASP A 41 10.95 -0.02 -17.50
CA ASP A 41 9.88 0.20 -18.48
C ASP A 41 8.65 0.93 -17.90
N VAL A 42 8.45 0.93 -16.57
CA VAL A 42 7.27 1.56 -15.95
C VAL A 42 7.41 3.07 -15.86
N SER A 43 6.35 3.77 -16.27
CA SER A 43 6.24 5.23 -16.20
C SER A 43 5.13 5.72 -15.27
N ILE A 44 4.14 4.89 -14.96
CA ILE A 44 3.06 5.21 -14.03
C ILE A 44 2.81 4.02 -13.12
N VAL A 45 2.81 4.26 -11.81
CA VAL A 45 2.50 3.25 -10.80
C VAL A 45 1.14 3.56 -10.20
N PHE A 46 0.23 2.58 -10.23
CA PHE A 46 -1.00 2.60 -9.43
C PHE A 46 -0.85 1.57 -8.31
N HIS A 47 -0.49 2.02 -7.11
CA HIS A 47 -0.35 1.14 -5.96
C HIS A 47 -1.69 1.01 -5.23
N VAL A 48 -2.47 0.01 -5.67
CA VAL A 48 -3.81 -0.33 -5.14
C VAL A 48 -3.77 -1.52 -4.17
N ALA A 49 -2.65 -2.24 -4.13
CA ALA A 49 -2.50 -3.44 -3.32
C ALA A 49 -2.76 -3.12 -1.83
N ALA A 50 -3.71 -3.83 -1.25
CA ALA A 50 -4.02 -3.78 0.16
C ALA A 50 -4.76 -5.06 0.55
N THR A 51 -4.58 -5.51 1.78
CA THR A 51 -5.57 -6.41 2.39
C THR A 51 -6.76 -5.56 2.86
N LEU A 52 -7.94 -5.88 2.34
CA LEU A 52 -9.21 -5.20 2.63
C LEU A 52 -10.00 -5.89 3.75
N SER A 53 -9.48 -6.99 4.31
CA SER A 53 -10.19 -7.72 5.36
C SER A 53 -10.19 -6.87 6.63
N PHE A 54 -11.38 -6.56 7.13
CA PHE A 54 -11.55 -5.82 8.39
C PHE A 54 -11.08 -6.63 9.60
N ASP A 55 -11.05 -7.96 9.47
CA ASP A 55 -10.58 -8.92 10.48
C ASP A 55 -9.16 -9.44 10.19
N GLU A 56 -8.42 -8.78 9.28
CA GLU A 56 -7.07 -9.20 8.97
C GLU A 56 -6.16 -9.12 10.20
N LYS A 57 -5.30 -10.12 10.36
CA LYS A 57 -4.27 -10.09 11.41
C LYS A 57 -3.38 -8.87 11.20
N LEU A 58 -3.16 -8.11 12.27
CA LEU A 58 -2.35 -6.88 12.23
C LEU A 58 -0.99 -7.10 11.55
N LYS A 59 -0.32 -8.22 11.81
CA LYS A 59 0.94 -8.59 11.15
C LYS A 59 0.85 -8.60 9.64
N LEU A 60 -0.16 -9.27 9.09
CA LEU A 60 -0.33 -9.39 7.65
C LEU A 60 -0.69 -8.04 7.03
N ALA A 61 -1.56 -7.27 7.70
CA ALA A 61 -1.91 -5.92 7.26
C ALA A 61 -0.71 -4.96 7.27
N VAL A 62 0.16 -5.03 8.27
CA VAL A 62 1.40 -4.25 8.33
C VAL A 62 2.37 -4.67 7.22
N SER A 63 2.55 -5.97 7.00
CA SER A 63 3.40 -6.47 5.92
C SER A 63 2.93 -5.97 4.55
N ILE A 64 1.65 -6.11 4.23
CA ILE A 64 1.12 -5.73 2.91
C ILE A 64 0.98 -4.21 2.77
N ASN A 65 0.24 -3.56 3.68
CA ASN A 65 -0.19 -2.17 3.48
C ASN A 65 0.92 -1.16 3.77
N ILE A 66 1.91 -1.53 4.60
CA ILE A 66 2.99 -0.63 5.02
C ILE A 66 4.31 -1.08 4.37
N GLN A 67 4.78 -2.31 4.64
CA GLN A 67 6.07 -2.74 4.09
C GLN A 67 6.01 -2.90 2.57
N GLY A 68 4.92 -3.44 2.01
CA GLY A 68 4.72 -3.51 0.57
C GLY A 68 4.75 -2.14 -0.12
N LEU A 69 4.06 -1.14 0.45
CA LEU A 69 4.14 0.24 -0.04
C LEU A 69 5.57 0.77 0.03
N LYS A 70 6.26 0.57 1.15
CA LYS A 70 7.62 1.03 1.39
C LYS A 70 8.61 0.46 0.36
N GLN A 71 8.52 -0.84 0.09
CA GLN A 71 9.30 -1.52 -0.94
C GLN A 71 8.99 -0.99 -2.35
N MET A 72 7.71 -0.73 -2.65
CA MET A 72 7.31 -0.19 -3.95
C MET A 72 7.74 1.27 -4.15
N ILE A 73 7.73 2.10 -3.10
CA ILE A 73 8.32 3.45 -3.11
C ILE A 73 9.83 3.35 -3.37
N HIS A 74 10.54 2.46 -2.67
CA HIS A 74 11.98 2.27 -2.85
C HIS A 74 12.34 1.84 -4.28
N MET A 75 11.60 0.89 -4.85
CA MET A 75 11.75 0.48 -6.26
C MET A 75 11.45 1.64 -7.22
N SER A 76 10.41 2.42 -6.92
CA SER A 76 9.99 3.57 -7.74
C SER A 76 11.06 4.67 -7.81
N LYS A 77 11.90 4.82 -6.78
CA LYS A 77 13.05 5.75 -6.82
C LYS A 77 14.11 5.36 -7.85
N GLN A 78 14.14 4.10 -8.28
CA GLN A 78 15.09 3.59 -9.27
C GLN A 78 14.53 3.69 -10.70
N MET A 79 13.23 3.97 -10.86
CA MET A 79 12.56 4.02 -12.16
C MET A 79 12.96 5.25 -12.96
N GLN A 80 13.57 5.04 -14.12
CA GLN A 80 14.11 6.13 -14.95
C GLN A 80 13.01 6.90 -15.71
N ASN A 81 11.86 6.25 -15.93
CA ASN A 81 10.77 6.79 -16.73
C ASN A 81 9.56 7.21 -15.90
N LEU A 82 9.65 7.18 -14.57
CA LEU A 82 8.52 7.47 -13.68
C LEU A 82 8.01 8.91 -13.86
N LYS A 83 6.73 9.02 -14.18
CA LYS A 83 5.97 10.27 -14.34
C LYS A 83 4.95 10.48 -13.24
N SER A 84 4.41 9.40 -12.67
CA SER A 84 3.41 9.48 -11.61
C SER A 84 3.38 8.20 -10.78
N PHE A 85 3.25 8.37 -9.47
CA PHE A 85 2.90 7.29 -8.54
C PHE A 85 1.57 7.65 -7.86
N VAL A 86 0.58 6.77 -7.93
CA VAL A 86 -0.71 6.95 -7.26
C VAL A 86 -0.82 5.93 -6.14
N HIS A 87 -0.70 6.40 -4.90
CA HIS A 87 -1.00 5.58 -3.73
C HIS A 87 -2.50 5.62 -3.45
N VAL A 88 -3.17 4.46 -3.49
CA VAL A 88 -4.58 4.36 -3.14
C VAL A 88 -4.71 4.09 -1.64
N SER A 89 -5.07 5.12 -0.89
CA SER A 89 -5.44 5.04 0.52
C SER A 89 -6.95 4.81 0.64
N THR A 90 -7.63 5.45 1.59
CA THR A 90 -9.08 5.37 1.79
C THR A 90 -9.57 6.61 2.53
N ALA A 91 -10.79 7.06 2.26
CA ALA A 91 -11.44 8.15 2.99
C ALA A 91 -11.63 7.81 4.47
N TYR A 92 -11.58 6.52 4.84
CA TYR A 92 -11.69 6.05 6.22
C TYR A 92 -10.36 6.09 6.99
N ALA A 93 -9.22 6.43 6.35
CA ALA A 93 -7.91 6.37 7.01
C ALA A 93 -7.86 7.25 8.26
N TYR A 94 -8.51 8.41 8.22
CA TYR A 94 -8.59 9.35 9.34
C TYR A 94 -10.03 9.53 9.85
N CYS A 95 -10.84 8.46 9.82
CA CYS A 95 -12.23 8.45 10.32
C CYS A 95 -12.37 8.78 11.83
N THR A 96 -11.24 8.90 12.53
CA THR A 96 -11.15 9.36 13.92
C THR A 96 -11.27 10.88 14.07
N HIS A 97 -11.32 11.63 12.97
CA HIS A 97 -11.51 13.08 12.93
C HIS A 97 -12.90 13.43 12.42
N ASP A 98 -13.53 14.45 13.00
CA ASP A 98 -14.85 14.92 12.58
C ASP A 98 -14.82 15.58 11.18
N LYS A 99 -13.70 16.22 10.83
CA LYS A 99 -13.48 16.85 9.53
C LYS A 99 -12.14 16.40 8.94
N ILE A 100 -12.21 15.79 7.76
CA ILE A 100 -11.05 15.31 7.00
C ILE A 100 -10.79 16.24 5.82
N GLU A 101 -9.56 16.71 5.69
CA GLU A 101 -9.06 17.63 4.66
C GLU A 101 -7.98 16.93 3.81
N GLU A 102 -7.67 17.49 2.65
CA GLU A 102 -6.65 16.98 1.72
C GLU A 102 -5.22 17.37 2.18
N LYS A 103 -4.84 16.87 3.35
CA LYS A 103 -3.50 17.05 3.95
C LYS A 103 -3.03 15.76 4.59
N PHE A 104 -1.73 15.66 4.84
CA PHE A 104 -1.19 14.64 5.73
C PHE A 104 -1.54 14.96 7.18
N TYR A 105 -1.84 13.92 7.94
CA TYR A 105 -2.14 13.99 9.36
C TYR A 105 -1.07 13.23 10.13
N THR A 106 -0.82 13.64 11.37
CA THR A 106 0.01 12.86 12.28
C THR A 106 -0.55 11.43 12.40
N PRO A 107 0.25 10.40 12.10
CA PRO A 107 -0.23 9.03 12.17
C PRO A 107 -0.43 8.60 13.63
N PRO A 108 -1.24 7.55 13.90
CA PRO A 108 -1.36 6.99 15.24
C PRO A 108 -0.02 6.50 15.81
N ILE A 109 0.86 6.04 14.91
CA ILE A 109 2.21 5.57 15.20
C ILE A 109 3.04 5.72 13.92
N GLU A 110 4.34 5.99 14.07
CA GLU A 110 5.25 6.00 12.92
C GLU A 110 5.38 4.59 12.32
N ALA A 111 5.40 4.50 10.98
CA ALA A 111 5.40 3.23 10.26
C ALA A 111 6.50 2.26 10.74
N ASP A 112 7.75 2.73 10.86
CA ASP A 112 8.88 1.90 11.29
C ASP A 112 8.76 1.38 12.72
N LYS A 113 8.14 2.18 13.61
CA LYS A 113 7.88 1.75 15.00
C LYS A 113 6.84 0.64 15.02
N LEU A 114 5.76 0.77 14.23
CA LEU A 114 4.74 -0.26 14.14
C LEU A 114 5.29 -1.56 13.56
N VAL A 115 6.07 -1.47 12.48
CA VAL A 115 6.78 -2.63 11.89
C VAL A 115 7.62 -3.33 12.95
N THR A 116 8.47 -2.59 13.66
CA THR A 116 9.33 -3.15 14.72
C THR A 116 8.53 -3.86 15.83
N ILE A 117 7.45 -3.23 16.30
CA ILE A 117 6.58 -3.79 17.34
C ILE A 117 5.99 -5.14 16.88
N VAL A 118 5.46 -5.16 15.67
CA VAL A 118 4.74 -6.29 15.09
C VAL A 118 5.68 -7.45 14.77
N ASP A 119 6.90 -7.16 14.33
CA ASP A 119 7.95 -8.17 14.09
C ASP A 119 8.46 -8.82 15.39
N CYS A 120 8.40 -8.10 16.51
CA CYS A 120 8.81 -8.60 17.83
C CYS A 120 7.71 -9.39 18.55
N MET A 121 6.48 -9.42 18.03
CA MET A 121 5.36 -10.16 18.63
C MET A 121 5.22 -11.53 17.97
N ASP A 122 4.82 -12.56 18.73
CA ASP A 122 4.21 -13.75 18.13
C ASP A 122 2.75 -13.47 17.74
N ASP A 123 2.11 -14.41 17.04
CA ASP A 123 0.73 -14.22 16.55
C ASP A 123 -0.27 -14.06 17.70
N THR A 124 -0.07 -14.80 18.80
CA THR A 124 -0.97 -14.75 19.96
C THR A 124 -0.88 -13.40 20.68
N LEU A 125 0.33 -12.88 20.86
CA LEU A 125 0.56 -11.58 21.44
C LEU A 125 0.07 -10.46 20.52
N SER A 126 0.29 -10.57 19.21
CA SER A 126 -0.22 -9.61 18.24
C SER A 126 -1.74 -9.50 18.31
N GLU A 127 -2.46 -10.62 18.37
CA GLU A 127 -3.93 -10.63 18.48
C GLU A 127 -4.40 -9.97 19.77
N LYS A 128 -3.73 -10.24 20.91
CA LYS A 128 -4.05 -9.60 22.19
C LYS A 128 -3.76 -8.09 22.21
N MET A 129 -2.71 -7.66 21.52
CA MET A 129 -2.29 -6.26 21.50
C MET A 129 -3.02 -5.42 20.46
N THR A 130 -3.59 -6.05 19.42
CA THR A 130 -4.26 -5.35 18.31
C THR A 130 -5.31 -4.34 18.80
N PRO A 131 -6.26 -4.67 19.71
CA PRO A 131 -7.26 -3.70 20.18
C PRO A 131 -6.63 -2.46 20.84
N HIS A 132 -5.51 -2.63 21.55
CA HIS A 132 -4.80 -1.51 22.19
C HIS A 132 -4.05 -0.65 21.18
N LEU A 133 -3.50 -1.25 20.12
CA LEU A 133 -2.80 -0.53 19.05
C LEU A 133 -3.76 0.25 18.16
N LEU A 134 -4.94 -0.30 17.86
CA LEU A 134 -5.96 0.37 17.05
C LEU A 134 -6.47 1.66 17.73
N GLY A 135 -6.58 1.66 19.05
CA GLY A 135 -7.05 2.82 19.80
C GLY A 135 -8.43 3.30 19.35
N LYS A 136 -8.49 4.41 18.62
CA LYS A 136 -9.75 4.99 18.10
C LYS A 136 -10.17 4.44 16.73
N TRP A 137 -9.28 3.75 16.02
CA TRP A 137 -9.58 3.24 14.68
C TRP A 137 -10.52 2.04 14.77
N PRO A 138 -11.54 1.96 13.91
CA PRO A 138 -12.57 0.93 14.01
C PRO A 138 -12.07 -0.46 13.60
N ASN A 139 -10.98 -0.55 12.83
CA ASN A 139 -10.43 -1.80 12.33
C ASN A 139 -8.98 -1.64 11.83
N THR A 140 -8.32 -2.79 11.60
CA THR A 140 -6.94 -2.88 11.10
C THR A 140 -6.75 -2.21 9.74
N TYR A 141 -7.75 -2.26 8.87
CA TYR A 141 -7.66 -1.65 7.54
C TYR A 141 -7.52 -0.13 7.61
N ALA A 142 -8.45 0.56 8.27
CA ALA A 142 -8.40 2.01 8.42
C ALA A 142 -7.12 2.45 9.15
N TYR A 143 -6.74 1.71 10.19
CA TYR A 143 -5.52 1.97 10.96
C TYR A 143 -4.26 1.88 10.10
N THR A 144 -4.08 0.77 9.38
CA THR A 144 -2.88 0.57 8.56
C THR A 144 -2.83 1.49 7.35
N LYS A 145 -3.98 1.91 6.78
CA LYS A 145 -4.02 2.95 5.75
C LYS A 145 -3.58 4.32 6.27
N ALA A 146 -4.00 4.72 7.48
CA ALA A 146 -3.47 5.93 8.11
C ALA A 146 -1.95 5.87 8.33
N VAL A 147 -1.42 4.72 8.74
CA VAL A 147 0.03 4.55 8.91
C VAL A 147 0.75 4.51 7.55
N ALA A 148 0.16 3.90 6.52
CA ALA A 148 0.74 3.86 5.18
C ALA A 148 0.89 5.26 4.56
N GLU A 149 -0.04 6.19 4.82
CA GLU A 149 0.12 7.58 4.38
C GLU A 149 1.34 8.28 5.01
N ASN A 150 1.75 7.88 6.22
CA ASN A 150 3.00 8.37 6.81
C ASN A 150 4.25 7.87 6.07
N VAL A 151 4.20 6.68 5.46
CA VAL A 151 5.29 6.20 4.59
C VAL A 151 5.41 7.10 3.37
N VAL A 152 4.28 7.47 2.75
CA VAL A 152 4.28 8.40 1.62
C VAL A 152 4.89 9.75 2.03
N GLU A 153 4.41 10.32 3.14
CA GLU A 153 4.88 11.62 3.64
C GLU A 153 6.40 11.63 3.93
N LYS A 154 6.93 10.56 4.52
CA LYS A 154 8.34 10.51 4.95
C LYS A 154 9.31 9.98 3.91
N GLU A 155 8.87 9.08 3.04
CA GLU A 155 9.79 8.32 2.19
C GLU A 155 9.64 8.61 0.70
N ALA A 156 8.60 9.34 0.27
CA ALA A 156 8.47 9.65 -1.15
C ALA A 156 9.56 10.59 -1.69
N ASP A 157 10.16 11.43 -0.84
CA ASP A 157 11.13 12.45 -1.21
C ASP A 157 10.63 13.30 -2.40
N ASN A 158 11.32 13.20 -3.55
CA ASN A 158 11.02 13.94 -4.79
C ASN A 158 10.21 13.11 -5.80
N LEU A 159 9.66 11.94 -5.40
CA LEU A 159 8.82 11.15 -6.29
C LEU A 159 7.55 11.92 -6.67
N PRO A 160 7.06 11.80 -7.93
CA PRO A 160 5.80 12.41 -8.36
C PRO A 160 4.61 11.61 -7.81
N ILE A 161 4.46 11.57 -6.48
CA ILE A 161 3.46 10.78 -5.77
C ILE A 161 2.21 11.61 -5.45
N GLY A 162 1.04 10.99 -5.63
CA GLY A 162 -0.24 11.48 -5.16
C GLY A 162 -0.95 10.44 -4.30
N VAL A 163 -1.64 10.88 -3.26
CA VAL A 163 -2.50 10.03 -2.42
C VAL A 163 -3.94 10.20 -2.87
N PHE A 164 -4.57 9.11 -3.28
CA PHE A 164 -5.98 9.06 -3.62
C PHE A 164 -6.75 8.34 -2.50
N ARG A 165 -7.75 9.01 -1.92
CA ARG A 165 -8.58 8.48 -0.81
C ARG A 165 -10.01 8.16 -1.29
N PRO A 166 -10.27 6.99 -1.90
CA PRO A 166 -11.61 6.57 -2.28
C PRO A 166 -12.50 6.28 -1.05
N ALA A 167 -13.82 6.43 -1.22
CA ALA A 167 -14.82 6.16 -0.17
C ALA A 167 -15.50 4.77 -0.27
N ILE A 168 -15.23 4.03 -1.35
CA ILE A 168 -15.86 2.74 -1.70
C ILE A 168 -14.93 1.61 -1.31
#